data_AF-A0A0D0BRQ2-F1
#
_entry.id   AF-A0A0D0BRQ2-F1
#
_cell.length_a   1.000
_cell.length_b   1.000
_cell.length_c   1.000
_cell.angle_alpha   90.00
_cell.angle_beta   90.00
_cell.angle_gamma   90.00
#
_symmetry.space_group_name_H-M   'P 1'
#
loop_
_entity.id
_entity.type
_entity.pdbx_description
1 polymer ?
#
loop_
_entity_poly.entity_id
_entity_poly.type
_entity_poly.pdbx_seq_one_letter_code
_entity_poly.pdbx_strand_id
1 'polypeptide(L)'
;MDPDGALEYFLGFSLPILYTMLGELKNGGGDGGCDPSDQAQCAYIKLISSKQYDHVRQVSCCPALLLGLSGHVLAVWGAPSSTLPSPTVGRTDIEVGIREVAKLFRTIEHCVQDIESHYSSLDLQPTRSSTIVSTTHSRSRSNASISRPTSRSVSGLLFNSKLSKPLDPSRFVHWNSFTFQGNQYDLVYRQRLTSYMEKTVFLAAMSLPSDPNFRETEVVVKFASRYGEAGHRLLAEAGFAPRIYYCGFEESIGLWVIVMDYIQGAVCNRKLIEHEKDSLSSAIAILHKNNLVFGDLREPNVIITEPKSKVCLVDFEWCGPCIDIKEGDSVVQPRVRYPADISMGHGIDWAPGVGRDRVITIEHDIYRLNKM
;
A
#
# COMPACT_ATOMS: atom_id res chain seq x y z
N MET A 1 -7.20 4.27 -20.92
CA MET A 1 -7.05 5.53 -21.68
C MET A 1 -5.58 5.89 -21.64
N ASP A 2 -5.03 6.31 -22.77
CA ASP A 2 -3.75 7.02 -22.74
C ASP A 2 -4.03 8.46 -22.31
N PRO A 3 -3.09 9.13 -21.62
CA PRO A 3 -3.31 10.48 -21.12
C PRO A 3 -3.33 11.49 -22.28
N ASP A 4 -4.39 12.29 -22.36
CA ASP A 4 -4.63 13.23 -23.46
C ASP A 4 -4.00 14.61 -23.19
N GLY A 5 -3.48 14.84 -21.97
CA GLY A 5 -3.01 16.14 -21.50
C GLY A 5 -1.81 16.11 -20.52
N ALA A 6 -1.06 15.00 -20.49
CA ALA A 6 0.09 14.88 -19.58
C ALA A 6 1.19 15.90 -19.92
N LEU A 7 1.51 16.78 -18.97
CA LEU A 7 2.76 17.55 -19.02
C LEU A 7 3.86 16.71 -18.37
N GLU A 8 4.70 16.10 -19.21
CA GLU A 8 5.82 15.26 -18.79
C GLU A 8 7.06 16.13 -18.55
N TYR A 9 7.55 16.18 -17.31
CA TYR A 9 8.81 16.83 -16.98
C TYR A 9 9.90 15.77 -16.78
N PHE A 10 10.90 15.78 -17.66
CA PHE A 10 12.02 14.83 -17.65
C PHE A 10 13.22 15.41 -16.93
N LEU A 11 13.78 14.69 -15.95
CA LEU A 11 15.12 14.95 -15.47
C LEU A 11 16.13 14.12 -16.26
N GLY A 12 17.15 14.81 -16.77
CA GLY A 12 18.16 14.30 -17.71
C GLY A 12 19.10 13.24 -17.12
N PHE A 13 18.60 12.04 -16.89
CA PHE A 13 19.41 10.85 -16.68
C PHE A 13 19.19 9.86 -17.82
N SER A 14 20.28 9.40 -18.41
CA SER A 14 20.28 8.32 -19.39
C SER A 14 19.94 6.99 -18.69
N LEU A 15 18.62 6.66 -18.68
CA LEU A 15 17.90 5.48 -18.12
C LEU A 15 17.36 5.65 -16.68
N PRO A 16 16.17 5.12 -16.33
CA PRO A 16 14.84 5.15 -16.98
C PRO A 16 14.07 6.43 -16.58
N ILE A 17 12.95 6.72 -17.24
CA ILE A 17 12.18 7.96 -17.02
C ILE A 17 11.66 8.00 -15.56
N LEU A 18 12.19 8.92 -14.75
CA LEU A 18 11.75 9.19 -13.38
C LEU A 18 10.90 10.46 -13.37
N TYR A 19 9.64 10.34 -12.95
CA TYR A 19 8.71 11.45 -12.86
C TYR A 19 8.65 11.98 -11.43
N THR A 20 9.07 13.23 -11.23
CA THR A 20 8.91 13.95 -9.96
C THR A 20 7.52 14.60 -9.86
N MET A 21 6.91 14.88 -11.02
CA MET A 21 5.60 15.49 -11.16
C MET A 21 4.85 14.88 -12.34
N LEU A 22 3.55 14.62 -12.16
CA LEU A 22 2.65 14.17 -13.21
C LEU A 22 1.36 15.00 -13.15
N GLY A 23 1.00 15.67 -14.24
CA GLY A 23 -0.16 16.57 -14.26
C GLY A 23 -1.11 16.27 -15.39
N GLU A 24 -2.42 16.39 -15.14
CA GLU A 24 -3.47 16.37 -16.17
C GLU A 24 -4.18 17.72 -16.23
N LEU A 25 -4.34 18.24 -17.46
CA LEU A 25 -4.97 19.54 -17.71
C LEU A 25 -6.29 19.37 -18.48
N LYS A 26 -7.38 19.94 -17.96
CA LYS A 26 -8.66 20.02 -18.65
C LYS A 26 -9.27 21.42 -18.63
N ASN A 27 -9.92 21.76 -19.74
CA ASN A 27 -10.50 23.09 -19.99
C ASN A 27 -11.75 23.40 -19.14
N GLY A 28 -12.39 22.41 -18.49
CA GLY A 28 -13.52 22.63 -17.58
C GLY A 28 -14.03 21.36 -16.88
N GLY A 29 -14.74 21.53 -15.77
CA GLY A 29 -15.37 20.43 -15.04
C GLY A 29 -16.47 19.75 -15.87
N GLY A 30 -16.24 18.50 -16.25
CA GLY A 30 -17.22 17.68 -16.98
C GLY A 30 -16.87 17.35 -18.43
N ASP A 31 -15.80 17.93 -19.00
CA ASP A 31 -15.37 17.58 -20.37
C ASP A 31 -14.47 16.33 -20.33
N GLY A 32 -14.89 15.25 -20.99
CA GLY A 32 -14.12 13.98 -21.07
C GLY A 32 -14.42 12.92 -20.00
N GLY A 33 -15.49 13.06 -19.21
CA GLY A 33 -16.08 11.96 -18.43
C GLY A 33 -15.26 11.39 -17.25
N CYS A 34 -14.15 12.01 -16.86
CA CYS A 34 -13.30 11.58 -15.73
C CYS A 34 -12.55 12.78 -15.13
N ASP A 35 -12.40 12.84 -13.80
CA ASP A 35 -11.72 13.93 -13.09
C ASP A 35 -10.22 13.96 -13.43
N PRO A 36 -9.59 15.12 -13.69
CA PRO A 36 -8.15 15.21 -13.96
C PRO A 36 -7.27 14.61 -12.86
N SER A 37 -7.69 14.70 -11.58
CA SER A 37 -6.94 14.13 -10.46
C SER A 37 -6.98 12.61 -10.49
N ASP A 38 -8.14 12.02 -10.81
CA ASP A 38 -8.29 10.57 -10.97
C ASP A 38 -7.45 10.06 -12.15
N GLN A 39 -7.40 10.83 -13.25
CA GLN A 39 -6.57 10.51 -14.40
C GLN A 39 -5.08 10.57 -14.07
N ALA A 40 -4.62 11.62 -13.37
CA ALA A 40 -3.23 11.73 -12.92
C ALA A 40 -2.84 10.57 -11.99
N GLN A 41 -3.72 10.19 -11.05
CA GLN A 41 -3.50 9.02 -10.19
C GLN A 41 -3.42 7.72 -11.00
N CYS A 42 -4.34 7.49 -11.94
CA CYS A 42 -4.32 6.30 -12.80
C CYS A 42 -3.05 6.23 -13.66
N ALA A 43 -2.62 7.36 -14.23
CA ALA A 43 -1.43 7.45 -15.06
C ALA A 43 -0.15 7.19 -14.24
N TYR A 44 -0.06 7.74 -13.03
CA TYR A 44 1.01 7.44 -12.08
C TYR A 44 1.07 5.95 -11.73
N ILE A 45 -0.07 5.34 -11.39
CA ILE A 45 -0.15 3.90 -11.10
C ILE A 45 0.31 3.08 -12.32
N LYS A 46 -0.20 3.38 -13.52
CA LYS A 46 0.18 2.70 -14.77
C LYS A 46 1.69 2.79 -15.02
N LEU A 47 2.26 3.97 -14.80
CA LEU A 47 3.68 4.24 -14.98
C LEU A 47 4.53 3.42 -14.00
N ILE A 48 4.29 3.55 -12.69
CA ILE A 48 5.12 2.87 -11.70
C ILE A 48 4.94 1.36 -11.76
N SER A 49 3.76 0.85 -12.13
CA SER A 49 3.50 -0.59 -12.28
C SER A 49 4.15 -1.20 -13.53
N SER A 50 4.73 -0.38 -14.42
CA SER A 50 5.38 -0.87 -15.63
C SER A 50 6.71 -1.58 -15.34
N LYS A 51 7.11 -2.51 -16.23
CA LYS A 51 8.36 -3.29 -16.09
C LYS A 51 9.62 -2.41 -16.02
N GLN A 52 9.60 -1.26 -16.69
CA GLN A 52 10.71 -0.30 -16.67
C GLN A 52 10.96 0.28 -15.27
N TYR A 53 9.95 0.31 -14.39
CA TYR A 53 10.08 0.79 -13.01
C TYR A 53 10.41 -0.33 -12.00
N ASP A 54 10.48 -1.59 -12.42
CA ASP A 54 10.64 -2.74 -11.50
C ASP A 54 11.80 -2.56 -10.51
N HIS A 55 12.96 -2.14 -11.01
CA HIS A 55 14.17 -1.94 -10.22
C HIS A 55 14.07 -0.70 -9.31
N VAL A 56 13.37 0.36 -9.72
CA VAL A 56 13.11 1.54 -8.89
C VAL A 56 12.17 1.16 -7.74
N ARG A 57 11.11 0.39 -8.01
CA ARG A 57 10.14 -0.07 -6.99
C ARG A 57 10.76 -0.95 -5.90
N GLN A 58 11.89 -1.61 -6.18
CA GLN A 58 12.60 -2.40 -5.17
C GLN A 58 13.32 -1.54 -4.13
N VAL A 59 13.70 -0.31 -4.50
CA VAL A 59 14.60 0.53 -3.69
C VAL A 59 13.99 1.89 -3.31
N SER A 60 12.76 2.18 -3.74
CA SER A 60 12.07 3.45 -3.52
C SER A 60 10.56 3.26 -3.38
N CYS A 61 9.94 4.11 -2.56
CA CYS A 61 8.49 4.25 -2.49
C CYS A 61 7.87 4.97 -3.70
N CYS A 62 8.71 5.43 -4.63
CA CYS A 62 8.38 6.15 -5.86
C CYS A 62 7.64 7.48 -5.63
N PRO A 63 8.14 8.40 -4.79
CA PRO A 63 7.41 9.61 -4.49
C PRO A 63 7.23 10.49 -5.73
N ALA A 64 6.01 11.01 -5.93
CA ALA A 64 5.68 11.91 -7.03
C ALA A 64 4.60 12.91 -6.60
N LEU A 65 4.63 14.11 -7.17
CA LEU A 65 3.54 15.08 -7.07
C LEU A 65 2.55 14.85 -8.21
N LEU A 66 1.27 14.73 -7.89
CA LEU A 66 0.21 14.61 -8.88
C LEU A 66 -0.61 15.89 -8.93
N LEU A 67 -0.75 16.47 -10.12
CA LEU A 67 -1.48 17.71 -10.35
C LEU A 67 -2.73 17.45 -11.19
N GLY A 68 -3.88 17.93 -10.72
CA GLY A 68 -5.12 17.96 -11.50
C GLY A 68 -5.54 19.40 -11.73
N LEU A 69 -5.59 19.86 -12.97
CA LEU A 69 -6.12 21.17 -13.33
C LEU A 69 -7.45 21.03 -14.07
N SER A 70 -8.51 21.58 -13.49
CA SER A 70 -9.85 21.62 -14.10
C SER A 70 -10.38 23.05 -14.07
N GLY A 71 -10.30 23.74 -15.22
CA GLY A 71 -10.67 25.15 -15.31
C GLY A 71 -9.85 26.05 -14.36
N HIS A 72 -10.48 26.55 -13.30
CA HIS A 72 -9.87 27.42 -12.29
C HIS A 72 -9.42 26.68 -11.01
N VAL A 73 -9.56 25.35 -10.96
CA VAL A 73 -9.23 24.53 -9.80
C VAL A 73 -7.93 23.77 -10.04
N LEU A 74 -6.96 23.97 -9.15
CA LEU A 74 -5.71 23.20 -9.07
C LEU A 74 -5.78 22.27 -7.86
N ALA A 75 -5.77 20.96 -8.10
CA ALA A 75 -5.62 19.92 -7.10
C ALA A 75 -4.17 19.43 -7.07
N VAL A 76 -3.60 19.25 -5.87
CA VAL A 76 -2.24 18.77 -5.64
C VAL A 76 -2.30 17.56 -4.72
N TRP A 77 -1.64 16.46 -5.10
CA TRP A 77 -1.59 15.22 -4.33
C TRP A 77 -0.15 14.73 -4.20
N GLY A 78 0.17 14.06 -3.10
CA GLY A 78 1.43 13.34 -2.91
C GLY A 78 1.24 11.83 -3.10
N ALA A 79 2.17 11.17 -3.79
CA ALA A 79 2.22 9.72 -3.88
C ALA A 79 3.26 9.11 -2.90
N PRO A 80 2.97 7.99 -2.22
CA PRO A 80 1.70 7.24 -2.23
C PRO A 80 0.56 8.00 -1.53
N SER A 81 -0.67 7.89 -2.09
CA SER A 81 -1.80 8.82 -1.91
C SER A 81 -1.95 9.42 -0.51
N SER A 82 -1.56 10.69 -0.41
CA SER A 82 -1.97 11.62 0.63
C SER A 82 -2.46 12.90 -0.04
N THR A 83 -3.64 13.35 0.39
CA THR A 83 -4.21 14.63 -0.06
C THR A 83 -3.37 15.74 0.57
N LEU A 84 -2.63 16.50 -0.24
CA LEU A 84 -2.04 17.73 0.26
C LEU A 84 -3.17 18.76 0.48
N PRO A 85 -3.11 19.60 1.52
CA PRO A 85 -4.13 20.62 1.73
C PRO A 85 -4.20 21.53 0.50
N SER A 86 -5.28 21.42 -0.27
CA SER A 86 -5.57 22.31 -1.39
C SER A 86 -6.15 23.61 -0.83
N PRO A 87 -5.51 24.77 -1.05
CA PRO A 87 -6.15 26.03 -0.71
C PRO A 87 -7.36 26.22 -1.64
N THR A 88 -8.57 26.08 -1.11
CA THR A 88 -9.79 26.47 -1.81
C THR A 88 -9.70 27.98 -2.05
N VAL A 89 -9.38 28.41 -3.28
CA VAL A 89 -9.25 29.83 -3.63
C VAL A 89 -10.66 30.45 -3.70
N GLY A 90 -11.16 30.89 -2.56
CA GLY A 90 -12.40 31.65 -2.41
C GLY A 90 -12.14 33.15 -2.23
N ARG A 91 -12.32 33.90 -3.33
CA ARG A 91 -12.60 35.35 -3.51
C ARG A 91 -11.85 36.44 -2.68
N THR A 92 -11.15 37.26 -3.48
CA THR A 92 -10.90 38.73 -3.42
C THR A 92 -10.24 39.35 -2.18
N ASP A 93 -8.92 39.19 -2.11
CA ASP A 93 -7.95 40.29 -2.21
C ASP A 93 -6.82 39.80 -3.12
N ILE A 94 -6.55 40.50 -4.24
CA ILE A 94 -5.62 40.02 -5.29
C ILE A 94 -4.22 39.76 -4.70
N GLU A 95 -3.77 40.56 -3.73
CA GLU A 95 -2.47 40.40 -3.08
C GLU A 95 -2.41 39.19 -2.14
N VAL A 96 -3.49 38.88 -1.43
CA VAL A 96 -3.61 37.68 -0.59
C VAL A 96 -3.66 36.44 -1.48
N GLY A 97 -4.43 36.49 -2.57
CA GLY A 97 -4.48 35.42 -3.57
C GLY A 97 -3.12 35.16 -4.23
N ILE A 98 -2.39 36.21 -4.63
CA ILE A 98 -1.04 36.08 -5.20
C ILE A 98 -0.07 35.49 -4.17
N ARG A 99 -0.16 35.89 -2.89
CA ARG A 99 0.71 35.38 -1.82
C ARG A 99 0.45 33.90 -1.55
N GLU A 100 -0.81 33.46 -1.49
CA GLU A 100 -1.16 32.06 -1.29
C GLU A 100 -0.76 31.19 -2.49
N VAL A 101 -0.95 31.69 -3.71
CA VAL A 101 -0.46 31.01 -4.92
C VAL A 101 1.07 30.92 -4.94
N ALA A 102 1.79 31.99 -4.59
CA ALA A 102 3.25 31.98 -4.50
C ALA A 102 3.77 31.03 -3.41
N LYS A 103 3.10 30.96 -2.25
CA LYS A 103 3.40 29.97 -1.21
C LYS A 103 3.18 28.55 -1.73
N LEU A 104 2.08 28.28 -2.41
CA LEU A 104 1.81 26.98 -3.01
C LEU A 104 2.91 26.58 -4.01
N PHE A 105 3.28 27.46 -4.93
CA PHE A 105 4.37 27.19 -5.87
C PHE A 105 5.72 26.97 -5.19
N ARG A 106 6.02 27.72 -4.13
CA ARG A 106 7.24 27.52 -3.34
C ARG A 106 7.22 26.18 -2.59
N THR A 107 6.07 25.78 -2.05
CA THR A 107 5.91 24.45 -1.44
C THR A 107 6.08 23.36 -2.47
N ILE A 108 5.49 23.50 -3.66
CA ILE A 108 5.68 22.56 -4.78
C ILE A 108 7.15 22.47 -5.16
N GLU A 109 7.86 23.61 -5.27
CA GLU A 109 9.30 23.64 -5.57
C GLU A 109 10.11 22.87 -4.52
N HIS A 110 9.86 23.11 -3.24
CA HIS A 110 10.54 22.38 -2.16
C HIS A 110 10.23 20.87 -2.23
N CYS A 111 8.97 20.49 -2.46
CA CYS A 111 8.60 19.08 -2.62
C CYS A 111 9.28 18.43 -3.84
N VAL A 112 9.41 19.14 -4.96
CA VAL A 112 10.17 18.65 -6.12
C VAL A 112 11.65 18.45 -5.76
N GLN A 113 12.27 19.41 -5.06
CA GLN A 113 13.66 19.29 -4.60
C GLN A 113 13.86 18.10 -3.66
N ASP A 114 12.93 17.86 -2.74
CA ASP A 114 12.97 16.70 -1.83
C ASP A 114 12.87 15.38 -2.61
N ILE A 115 11.96 15.31 -3.59
CA ILE A 115 11.80 14.14 -4.47
C ILE A 115 13.05 13.93 -5.36
N GLU A 116 13.65 15.00 -5.89
CA GLU A 116 14.89 14.94 -6.67
C GLU A 116 16.06 14.43 -5.82
N SER A 117 16.19 14.94 -4.60
CA SER A 117 17.19 14.48 -3.63
C SER A 117 17.00 13.01 -3.29
N HIS A 118 15.75 12.58 -3.10
CA HIS A 118 15.39 11.18 -2.89
C HIS A 118 15.84 10.28 -4.05
N TYR A 119 15.48 10.61 -5.29
CA TYR A 119 15.86 9.78 -6.45
C TYR A 119 17.37 9.81 -6.71
N SER A 120 18.04 10.94 -6.45
CA SER A 120 19.49 11.08 -6.61
C SER A 120 20.29 10.26 -5.59
N SER A 121 19.70 9.90 -4.45
CA SER A 121 20.35 9.05 -3.43
C SER A 121 20.25 7.55 -3.73
N LEU A 122 19.47 7.16 -4.75
CA LEU A 122 19.27 5.75 -5.11
C LEU A 122 20.41 5.19 -5.96
N ASP A 123 20.82 3.96 -5.67
CA ASP A 123 21.76 3.21 -6.49
C ASP A 123 20.98 2.41 -7.54
N LEU A 124 20.65 3.05 -8.66
CA LEU A 124 19.94 2.43 -9.78
C LEU A 124 20.93 1.72 -10.69
N GLN A 125 21.01 0.39 -10.57
CA GLN A 125 21.83 -0.44 -11.46
C GLN A 125 21.34 -0.29 -12.92
N PRO A 126 22.21 0.05 -13.89
CA PRO A 126 21.80 0.17 -15.28
C PRO A 126 21.34 -1.18 -15.83
N THR A 127 20.14 -1.20 -16.39
CA THR A 127 19.63 -2.38 -17.10
C THR A 127 20.58 -2.70 -18.25
N ARG A 128 21.17 -3.90 -18.25
CA ARG A 128 21.91 -4.42 -19.41
C ARG A 128 20.97 -4.43 -20.60
N SER A 129 21.09 -3.44 -21.48
CA SER A 129 20.40 -3.43 -22.76
C SER A 129 20.92 -4.62 -23.56
N SER A 130 20.09 -5.63 -23.76
CA SER A 130 20.35 -6.72 -24.70
C SER A 130 20.38 -6.11 -26.09
N THR A 131 21.57 -5.88 -26.63
CA THR A 131 21.79 -5.47 -28.02
C THR A 131 21.06 -6.43 -28.94
N ILE A 132 20.00 -5.97 -29.61
CA ILE A 132 19.35 -6.71 -30.68
C ILE A 132 20.31 -6.65 -31.88
N VAL A 133 21.09 -7.71 -32.07
CA VAL A 133 21.79 -7.94 -33.33
C VAL A 133 20.74 -8.37 -34.35
N SER A 134 20.51 -7.51 -35.34
CA SER A 134 19.71 -7.82 -36.51
C SER A 134 20.41 -8.90 -37.34
N THR A 135 19.82 -10.07 -37.44
CA THR A 135 20.13 -11.01 -38.52
C THR A 135 18.85 -11.35 -39.27
N THR A 136 18.75 -10.79 -40.47
CA THR A 136 17.87 -11.16 -41.55
C THR A 136 18.07 -12.63 -41.94
N HIS A 137 17.00 -13.43 -42.04
CA HIS A 137 16.91 -14.51 -43.04
C HIS A 137 15.46 -14.97 -43.32
N SER A 138 15.08 -14.76 -44.59
CA SER A 138 14.24 -15.54 -45.51
C SER A 138 13.06 -16.41 -45.03
N ARG A 139 11.93 -16.15 -45.69
CA ARG A 139 10.72 -16.99 -45.82
C ARG A 139 11.00 -18.46 -46.16
N SER A 140 10.30 -19.37 -45.48
CA SER A 140 9.67 -20.55 -46.09
C SER A 140 8.44 -21.00 -45.27
N ARG A 141 7.40 -21.43 -45.99
CA ARG A 141 6.12 -21.94 -45.45
C ARG A 141 6.22 -23.45 -45.24
N SER A 142 5.72 -23.96 -44.12
CA SER A 142 4.99 -25.25 -44.08
C SER A 142 4.19 -25.40 -42.77
N ASN A 143 3.04 -26.06 -42.90
CA ASN A 143 2.04 -26.33 -41.87
C ASN A 143 2.50 -27.39 -40.86
N ALA A 144 2.06 -27.27 -39.60
CA ALA A 144 1.23 -28.26 -38.88
C ALA A 144 1.49 -28.30 -37.36
N SER A 145 0.38 -28.52 -36.63
CA SER A 145 0.23 -29.01 -35.26
C SER A 145 0.51 -28.06 -34.09
N ILE A 146 -0.61 -27.62 -33.52
CA ILE A 146 -0.76 -27.05 -32.17
C ILE A 146 -0.38 -28.13 -31.16
N SER A 147 0.66 -27.89 -30.37
CA SER A 147 0.91 -28.57 -29.10
C SER A 147 1.29 -27.55 -28.03
N ARG A 148 0.52 -27.55 -26.93
CA ARG A 148 0.73 -26.74 -25.72
C ARG A 148 2.06 -27.14 -25.06
N PRO A 149 2.94 -26.20 -24.65
CA PRO A 149 3.96 -26.48 -23.67
C PRO A 149 3.38 -26.37 -22.27
N THR A 150 3.58 -27.45 -21.53
CA THR A 150 3.30 -27.65 -20.12
C THR A 150 4.14 -26.71 -19.24
N SER A 151 3.56 -26.39 -18.09
CA SER A 151 4.15 -25.62 -16.99
C SER A 151 5.51 -26.18 -16.58
N ARG A 152 6.58 -25.39 -16.77
CA ARG A 152 7.85 -25.61 -16.07
C ARG A 152 7.89 -24.71 -14.83
N SER A 153 7.89 -25.39 -13.69
CA SER A 153 8.30 -24.91 -12.38
C SER A 153 9.60 -24.10 -12.47
N VAL A 154 9.59 -22.88 -11.93
CA VAL A 154 10.82 -22.16 -11.58
C VAL A 154 10.93 -22.20 -10.05
N SER A 155 11.39 -23.36 -9.57
CA SER A 155 11.99 -23.48 -8.26
C SER A 155 13.36 -22.79 -8.29
N GLY A 156 13.61 -21.93 -7.30
CA GLY A 156 14.96 -21.52 -6.90
C GLY A 156 15.48 -20.22 -7.51
N LEU A 157 15.23 -19.10 -6.82
CA LEU A 157 16.16 -17.98 -6.79
C LEU A 157 16.66 -17.83 -5.34
N LEU A 158 17.77 -18.51 -5.05
CA LEU A 158 18.64 -18.18 -3.93
C LEU A 158 19.21 -16.79 -4.19
N PHE A 159 18.79 -15.79 -3.42
CA PHE A 159 19.46 -14.49 -3.41
C PHE A 159 20.59 -14.51 -2.39
N ASN A 160 21.81 -14.39 -2.91
CA ASN A 160 23.04 -14.27 -2.13
C ASN A 160 22.95 -13.08 -1.16
N SER A 161 23.10 -13.40 0.13
CA SER A 161 23.33 -12.46 1.20
C SER A 161 24.71 -11.82 1.05
N LYS A 162 24.74 -10.54 0.65
CA LYS A 162 25.75 -9.51 1.00
C LYS A 162 25.48 -8.22 0.19
N LEU A 163 24.57 -7.37 0.67
CA LEU A 163 24.66 -5.93 0.41
C LEU A 163 25.40 -5.31 1.60
N SER A 164 26.61 -4.81 1.38
CA SER A 164 27.54 -4.35 2.43
C SER A 164 27.55 -2.83 2.61
N LYS A 165 26.41 -2.15 2.43
CA LYS A 165 26.21 -0.77 2.87
C LYS A 165 24.84 -0.65 3.56
N PRO A 166 24.74 0.01 4.72
CA PRO A 166 23.44 0.35 5.28
C PRO A 166 22.67 1.19 4.25
N LEU A 167 21.44 0.80 3.98
CA LEU A 167 20.52 1.53 3.12
C LEU A 167 20.28 2.90 3.76
N ASP A 168 20.41 3.98 2.98
CA ASP A 168 20.15 5.34 3.44
C ASP A 168 18.66 5.48 3.86
N PRO A 169 18.36 5.93 5.10
CA PRO A 169 16.99 6.17 5.56
C PRO A 169 16.17 7.11 4.67
N SER A 170 16.81 7.95 3.84
CA SER A 170 16.14 8.86 2.90
C SER A 170 15.36 8.17 1.76
N ARG A 171 15.52 6.84 1.60
CA ARG A 171 14.96 6.04 0.50
C ARG A 171 13.51 5.59 0.73
N PHE A 172 12.93 5.87 1.88
CA PHE A 172 11.60 5.40 2.29
C PHE A 172 10.83 6.49 3.08
N VAL A 173 9.65 6.14 3.59
CA VAL A 173 8.73 7.06 4.29
C VAL A 173 9.47 7.84 5.40
N HIS A 174 9.32 9.17 5.43
CA HIS A 174 10.00 10.05 6.39
C HIS A 174 9.59 9.83 7.86
N TRP A 175 8.53 9.06 8.11
CA TRP A 175 8.12 8.66 9.46
C TRP A 175 9.00 7.51 9.96
N ASN A 176 10.03 7.84 10.74
CA ASN A 176 11.13 6.94 11.09
C ASN A 176 11.33 6.76 12.60
N SER A 177 10.41 7.25 13.42
CA SER A 177 10.44 7.02 14.87
C SER A 177 9.03 7.12 15.45
N PHE A 178 8.84 6.52 16.62
CA PHE A 178 7.59 6.61 17.36
C PHE A 178 7.82 6.47 18.86
N THR A 179 6.87 6.95 19.66
CA THR A 179 6.90 6.78 21.11
C THR A 179 5.89 5.72 21.53
N PHE A 180 6.34 4.74 22.33
CA PHE A 180 5.49 3.74 22.93
C PHE A 180 5.92 3.49 24.36
N GLN A 181 4.96 3.51 25.30
CA GLN A 181 5.20 3.31 26.73
C GLN A 181 6.31 4.22 27.32
N GLY A 182 6.43 5.45 26.81
CA GLY A 182 7.42 6.43 27.24
C GLY A 182 8.82 6.24 26.63
N ASN A 183 9.01 5.23 25.78
CA ASN A 183 10.26 4.98 25.07
C ASN A 183 10.14 5.47 23.62
N GLN A 184 11.17 6.14 23.12
CA GLN A 184 11.28 6.51 21.70
C GLN A 184 12.02 5.40 20.96
N TYR A 185 11.39 4.85 19.93
CA TYR A 185 11.95 3.84 19.06
C TYR A 185 12.27 4.47 17.70
N ASP A 186 13.41 4.05 17.13
CA ASP A 186 13.82 4.46 15.79
C ASP A 186 13.62 3.31 14.79
N LEU A 187 13.24 3.66 13.58
CA LEU A 187 12.93 2.76 12.48
C LEU A 187 13.86 3.03 11.29
N VAL A 188 14.45 1.95 10.77
CA VAL A 188 15.19 1.95 9.51
C VAL A 188 14.48 1.05 8.52
N TYR A 189 13.83 1.64 7.53
CA TYR A 189 13.13 0.89 6.48
C TYR A 189 14.11 0.13 5.60
N ARG A 190 13.79 -1.15 5.34
CA ARG A 190 14.61 -2.07 4.57
C ARG A 190 14.05 -2.27 3.16
N GLN A 191 12.76 -2.60 3.08
CA GLN A 191 12.10 -2.89 1.80
C GLN A 191 10.57 -2.83 1.93
N ARG A 192 9.87 -2.72 0.80
CA ARG A 192 8.43 -2.96 0.72
C ARG A 192 8.16 -4.47 0.70
N LEU A 193 7.11 -4.92 1.37
CA LEU A 193 6.74 -6.34 1.46
C LEU A 193 5.78 -6.81 0.36
N THR A 194 5.39 -5.93 -0.55
CA THR A 194 4.39 -6.18 -1.59
C THR A 194 4.75 -5.48 -2.89
N SER A 195 4.42 -6.08 -4.02
CA SER A 195 4.55 -5.46 -5.34
C SER A 195 3.42 -4.48 -5.66
N TYR A 196 2.32 -4.56 -4.91
CA TYR A 196 1.12 -3.73 -5.04
C TYR A 196 1.36 -2.38 -4.37
N MET A 197 1.39 -1.30 -5.14
CA MET A 197 1.80 0.02 -4.67
C MET A 197 0.74 0.70 -3.80
N GLU A 198 -0.53 0.34 -3.99
CA GLU A 198 -1.65 0.70 -3.14
C GLU A 198 -1.52 0.15 -1.72
N LYS A 199 -0.70 -0.90 -1.51
CA LYS A 199 -0.42 -1.45 -0.19
C LYS A 199 0.88 -0.87 0.37
N THR A 200 0.74 0.01 1.35
CA THR A 200 1.82 0.67 2.09
C THR A 200 2.28 -0.17 3.26
N VAL A 201 2.93 -1.30 2.97
CA VAL A 201 3.45 -2.27 3.96
C VAL A 201 4.94 -2.49 3.77
N PHE A 202 5.74 -2.21 4.79
CA PHE A 202 7.19 -2.17 4.74
C PHE A 202 7.82 -3.00 5.85
N LEU A 203 8.94 -3.64 5.54
CA LEU A 203 9.85 -4.24 6.52
C LEU A 203 10.80 -3.15 7.01
N ALA A 204 10.94 -3.02 8.33
CA ALA A 204 11.87 -2.10 8.98
C ALA A 204 12.64 -2.80 10.10
N ALA A 205 13.82 -2.27 10.41
CA ALA A 205 14.54 -2.55 11.65
C ALA A 205 14.13 -1.53 12.69
N MET A 206 13.68 -2.01 13.86
CA MET A 206 13.35 -1.18 15.01
C MET A 206 14.47 -1.27 16.05
N SER A 207 14.89 -0.12 16.56
CA SER A 207 15.89 0.00 17.61
C SER A 207 15.38 0.91 18.74
N LEU A 208 15.97 0.76 19.92
CA LEU A 208 15.66 1.58 21.09
C LEU A 208 16.94 2.34 21.50
N PRO A 209 17.12 3.59 21.08
CA PRO A 209 18.35 4.35 21.34
C PRO A 209 18.71 4.48 22.82
N SER A 210 17.71 4.49 23.70
CA SER A 210 17.91 4.60 25.15
C SER A 210 18.43 3.32 25.81
N ASP A 211 18.39 2.17 25.12
CA ASP A 211 18.87 0.89 25.64
C ASP A 211 19.86 0.24 24.65
N PRO A 212 21.19 0.34 24.91
CA PRO A 212 22.21 -0.24 24.04
C PRO A 212 22.18 -1.78 24.01
N ASN A 213 21.49 -2.44 24.93
CA ASN A 213 21.30 -3.89 24.91
C ASN A 213 20.05 -4.31 24.13
N PHE A 214 19.23 -3.35 23.70
CA PHE A 214 18.08 -3.65 22.88
C PHE A 214 18.53 -4.24 21.55
N ARG A 215 18.17 -5.50 21.34
CA ARG A 215 18.44 -6.16 20.07
C ARG A 215 17.53 -5.57 19.01
N GLU A 216 18.15 -5.03 17.96
CA GLU A 216 17.42 -4.61 16.76
C GLU A 216 16.45 -5.70 16.32
N THR A 217 15.19 -5.32 16.14
CA THR A 217 14.08 -6.24 15.88
C THR A 217 13.45 -5.91 14.53
N GLU A 218 13.22 -6.94 13.72
CA GLU A 218 12.49 -6.77 12.46
C GLU A 218 10.99 -6.57 12.73
N VAL A 219 10.45 -5.50 12.17
CA VAL A 219 9.04 -5.12 12.31
C VAL A 219 8.42 -4.83 10.95
N VAL A 220 7.10 -4.93 10.89
CA VAL A 220 6.30 -4.44 9.77
C VAL A 220 5.72 -3.08 10.13
N VAL A 221 5.92 -2.11 9.25
CA VAL A 221 5.25 -0.80 9.31
C VAL A 221 4.20 -0.76 8.21
N LYS A 222 2.94 -0.58 8.61
CA LYS A 222 1.80 -0.47 7.71
C LYS A 222 1.16 0.90 7.86
N PHE A 223 0.81 1.51 6.73
CA PHE A 223 -0.03 2.71 6.67
C PHE A 223 -1.40 2.34 6.13
N ALA A 224 -2.47 2.83 6.74
CA ALA A 224 -3.84 2.51 6.35
C ALA A 224 -4.79 3.70 6.57
N SER A 225 -5.86 3.81 5.78
CA SER A 225 -6.88 4.85 5.95
C SER A 225 -7.75 4.63 7.19
N ARG A 226 -7.88 3.38 7.61
CA ARG A 226 -8.58 2.94 8.82
C ARG A 226 -7.96 1.65 9.36
N TYR A 227 -8.12 1.39 10.65
CA TYR A 227 -7.56 0.17 11.23
C TYR A 227 -8.38 -0.40 12.39
N GLY A 228 -8.66 -1.70 12.34
CA GLY A 228 -9.36 -2.45 13.39
C GLY A 228 -8.44 -2.86 14.54
N GLU A 229 -7.91 -1.89 15.27
CA GLU A 229 -6.94 -2.13 16.36
C GLU A 229 -7.46 -3.09 17.43
N ALA A 230 -8.71 -2.92 17.88
CA ALA A 230 -9.30 -3.73 18.95
C ALA A 230 -9.30 -5.23 18.61
N GLY A 231 -9.71 -5.58 17.37
CA GLY A 231 -9.71 -6.96 16.92
C GLY A 231 -8.30 -7.50 16.69
N HIS A 232 -7.38 -6.67 16.19
CA HIS A 232 -5.98 -7.06 16.05
C HIS A 232 -5.37 -7.39 17.41
N ARG A 233 -5.45 -6.47 18.40
CA ARG A 233 -4.88 -6.69 19.74
C ARG A 233 -5.47 -7.94 20.40
N LEU A 234 -6.79 -8.12 20.30
CA LEU A 234 -7.47 -9.31 20.83
C LEU A 234 -6.92 -10.61 20.23
N LEU A 235 -6.70 -10.66 18.91
CA LEU A 235 -6.11 -11.83 18.27
C LEU A 235 -4.61 -11.97 18.54
N ALA A 236 -3.88 -10.87 18.69
CA ALA A 236 -2.46 -10.90 19.03
C ALA A 236 -2.24 -11.50 20.42
N GLU A 237 -3.07 -11.15 21.41
CA GLU A 237 -3.04 -11.73 22.75
C GLU A 237 -3.35 -13.23 22.74
N ALA A 238 -4.25 -13.67 21.85
CA ALA A 238 -4.52 -15.10 21.61
C ALA A 238 -3.48 -15.79 20.70
N GLY A 239 -2.48 -15.04 20.22
CA GLY A 239 -1.41 -15.51 19.34
C GLY A 239 -1.85 -15.84 17.91
N PHE A 240 -2.95 -15.26 17.44
CA PHE A 240 -3.48 -15.41 16.08
C PHE A 240 -3.24 -14.19 15.19
N ALA A 241 -2.56 -13.15 15.70
CA ALA A 241 -2.14 -11.97 14.93
C ALA A 241 -0.74 -11.52 15.41
N PRO A 242 -0.01 -10.72 14.62
CA PRO A 242 1.24 -10.11 15.06
C PRO A 242 1.05 -9.24 16.30
N ARG A 243 2.05 -9.15 17.18
CA ARG A 243 1.99 -8.17 18.28
C ARG A 243 2.11 -6.76 17.70
N ILE A 244 1.27 -5.85 18.17
CA ILE A 244 1.36 -4.41 17.85
C ILE A 244 2.27 -3.71 18.86
N TYR A 245 3.29 -3.00 18.37
CA TYR A 245 4.09 -2.03 19.13
C TYR A 245 3.46 -0.63 19.08
N TYR A 246 2.94 -0.22 17.93
CA TYR A 246 2.31 1.08 17.74
C TYR A 246 1.10 0.97 16.82
N CYS A 247 0.02 1.66 17.18
CA CYS A 247 -1.15 1.85 16.33
C CYS A 247 -1.74 3.20 16.68
N GLY A 248 -1.68 4.14 15.73
CA GLY A 248 -2.13 5.51 15.96
C GLY A 248 -2.38 6.24 14.64
N PHE A 249 -3.28 7.21 14.66
CA PHE A 249 -3.47 8.11 13.54
C PHE A 249 -2.42 9.21 13.58
N GLU A 250 -1.58 9.28 12.55
CA GLU A 250 -0.53 10.29 12.42
C GLU A 250 -1.04 11.47 11.60
N GLU A 251 -1.36 12.58 12.25
CA GLU A 251 -1.90 13.78 11.59
C GLU A 251 -0.98 14.31 10.48
N SER A 252 0.34 14.23 10.69
CA SER A 252 1.36 14.65 9.71
C SER A 252 1.34 13.83 8.42
N ILE A 253 0.75 12.63 8.46
CA ILE A 253 0.65 11.70 7.31
C ILE A 253 -0.80 11.62 6.82
N GLY A 254 -1.78 11.87 7.70
CA GLY A 254 -3.20 11.69 7.42
C GLY A 254 -3.63 10.22 7.37
N LEU A 255 -2.85 9.31 7.95
CA LEU A 255 -3.09 7.86 7.92
C LEU A 255 -2.87 7.24 9.30
N TRP A 256 -3.48 6.08 9.53
CA TRP A 256 -3.11 5.19 10.62
C TRP A 256 -1.75 4.57 10.32
N VAL A 257 -0.87 4.59 11.31
CA VAL A 257 0.43 3.92 11.28
C VAL A 257 0.43 2.78 12.27
N ILE A 258 0.80 1.61 11.78
CA ILE A 258 0.81 0.37 12.55
C ILE A 258 2.20 -0.22 12.48
N VAL A 259 2.86 -0.33 13.64
CA VAL A 259 4.13 -1.03 13.81
C VAL A 259 3.84 -2.34 14.53
N MET A 260 4.15 -3.47 13.90
CA MET A 260 3.84 -4.80 14.39
C MET A 260 4.97 -5.79 14.13
N ASP A 261 4.94 -6.95 14.78
CA ASP A 261 5.92 -8.02 14.54
C ASP A 261 6.00 -8.41 13.05
N TYR A 262 7.22 -8.67 12.58
CA TYR A 262 7.41 -9.39 11.32
C TYR A 262 7.22 -10.89 11.54
N ILE A 263 6.32 -11.49 10.76
CA ILE A 263 5.97 -12.90 10.88
C ILE A 263 6.72 -13.72 9.83
N GLN A 264 7.49 -14.70 10.30
CA GLN A 264 8.09 -15.71 9.43
C GLN A 264 7.05 -16.78 9.09
N GLY A 265 6.73 -16.90 7.81
CA GLY A 265 5.75 -17.86 7.31
C GLY A 265 5.43 -17.65 5.84
N ALA A 266 4.53 -18.48 5.33
CA ALA A 266 4.05 -18.40 3.96
C ALA A 266 2.63 -17.82 3.93
N VAL A 267 2.39 -16.88 3.02
CA VAL A 267 1.02 -16.43 2.70
C VAL A 267 0.23 -17.64 2.17
N CYS A 268 -0.97 -17.83 2.69
CA CYS A 268 -1.85 -18.90 2.26
C CYS A 268 -2.19 -18.73 0.77
N ASN A 269 -1.96 -19.78 0.00
CA ASN A 269 -2.22 -19.84 -1.44
C ASN A 269 -2.89 -21.16 -1.85
N ARG A 270 -3.37 -21.92 -0.86
CA ARG A 270 -4.00 -23.23 -1.01
C ARG A 270 -5.17 -23.35 -0.04
N LYS A 271 -5.95 -24.41 -0.21
CA LYS A 271 -6.91 -24.80 0.82
C LYS A 271 -6.18 -25.14 2.12
N LEU A 272 -6.75 -24.69 3.22
CA LEU A 272 -6.27 -25.00 4.56
C LEU A 272 -6.48 -26.50 4.84
N ILE A 273 -5.54 -27.11 5.55
CA ILE A 273 -5.72 -28.46 6.10
C ILE A 273 -6.43 -28.40 7.45
N GLU A 274 -6.94 -29.55 7.93
CA GLU A 274 -7.87 -29.59 9.07
C GLU A 274 -7.40 -28.77 10.29
N HIS A 275 -6.17 -28.99 10.75
CA HIS A 275 -5.67 -28.25 11.92
C HIS A 275 -5.49 -26.74 11.67
N GLU A 276 -5.22 -26.32 10.44
CA GLU A 276 -5.14 -24.90 10.07
C GLU A 276 -6.56 -24.29 10.03
N LYS A 277 -7.56 -25.06 9.56
CA LYS A 277 -8.97 -24.66 9.60
C LYS A 277 -9.47 -24.52 11.03
N ASP A 278 -9.13 -25.44 11.91
CA ASP A 278 -9.47 -25.36 13.33
C ASP A 278 -8.81 -24.14 13.99
N SER A 279 -7.54 -23.88 13.64
CA SER A 279 -6.79 -22.72 14.09
C SER A 279 -7.45 -21.41 13.65
N LEU A 280 -7.80 -21.30 12.37
CA LEU A 280 -8.49 -20.12 11.83
C LEU A 280 -9.89 -19.96 12.42
N SER A 281 -10.64 -21.05 12.54
CA SER A 281 -12.00 -21.05 13.14
C SER A 281 -11.95 -20.56 14.59
N SER A 282 -10.92 -20.96 15.34
CA SER A 282 -10.71 -20.49 16.71
C SER A 282 -10.45 -18.98 16.76
N ALA A 283 -9.63 -18.45 15.83
CA ALA A 283 -9.37 -17.01 15.74
C ALA A 283 -10.66 -16.23 15.44
N ILE A 284 -11.44 -16.67 14.46
CA ILE A 284 -12.70 -16.02 14.08
C ILE A 284 -13.74 -16.09 15.22
N ALA A 285 -13.83 -17.23 15.91
CA ALA A 285 -14.72 -17.38 17.06
C ALA A 285 -14.37 -16.42 18.22
N ILE A 286 -13.09 -16.14 18.44
CA ILE A 286 -12.65 -15.15 19.44
C ILE A 286 -13.16 -13.75 19.08
N LEU A 287 -13.06 -13.33 17.82
CA LEU A 287 -13.61 -12.04 17.37
C LEU A 287 -15.13 -12.00 17.57
N HIS A 288 -15.85 -13.01 17.09
CA HIS A 288 -17.31 -13.06 17.12
C HIS A 288 -17.85 -13.05 18.56
N LYS A 289 -17.20 -13.76 19.48
CA LYS A 289 -17.53 -13.75 20.92
C LYS A 289 -17.39 -12.36 21.56
N ASN A 290 -16.54 -11.51 20.99
CA ASN A 290 -16.32 -10.14 21.44
C ASN A 290 -17.07 -9.10 20.59
N ASN A 291 -18.09 -9.52 19.84
CA ASN A 291 -18.89 -8.68 18.94
C ASN A 291 -18.06 -7.97 17.85
N LEU A 292 -16.97 -8.60 17.42
CA LEU A 292 -16.11 -8.12 16.34
C LEU A 292 -16.23 -9.06 15.15
N VAL A 293 -16.10 -8.52 13.94
CA VAL A 293 -15.95 -9.27 12.69
C VAL A 293 -14.58 -8.97 12.09
N PHE A 294 -14.03 -9.90 11.31
CA PHE A 294 -12.78 -9.68 10.59
C PHE A 294 -13.01 -8.94 9.26
N GLY A 295 -14.03 -9.35 8.52
CA GLY A 295 -14.57 -8.66 7.36
C GLY A 295 -13.86 -8.91 6.03
N ASP A 296 -12.54 -9.12 6.05
CA ASP A 296 -11.74 -9.40 4.85
C ASP A 296 -11.10 -10.79 4.85
N LEU A 297 -11.84 -11.82 5.28
CA LEU A 297 -11.26 -13.16 5.44
C LEU A 297 -10.97 -13.80 4.07
N ARG A 298 -9.69 -13.79 3.67
CA ARG A 298 -9.20 -14.32 2.39
C ARG A 298 -7.79 -14.86 2.55
N GLU A 299 -7.40 -15.71 1.61
CA GLU A 299 -6.09 -16.38 1.55
C GLU A 299 -4.91 -15.39 1.69
N PRO A 300 -4.90 -14.21 1.02
CA PRO A 300 -3.81 -13.24 1.17
C PRO A 300 -3.66 -12.65 2.58
N ASN A 301 -4.70 -12.74 3.40
CA ASN A 301 -4.75 -12.19 4.76
C ASN A 301 -4.49 -13.26 5.83
N VAL A 302 -4.10 -14.48 5.41
CA VAL A 302 -3.74 -15.60 6.27
C VAL A 302 -2.28 -15.97 6.02
N ILE A 303 -1.45 -15.88 7.06
CA ILE A 303 -0.07 -16.37 7.05
C ILE A 303 -0.02 -17.68 7.83
N ILE A 304 0.58 -18.71 7.22
CA ILE A 304 0.90 -19.98 7.89
C ILE A 304 2.31 -19.86 8.44
N THR A 305 2.40 -19.79 9.77
CA THR A 305 3.68 -19.60 10.48
C THR A 305 4.54 -20.85 10.47
N GLU A 306 5.84 -20.69 10.35
CA GLU A 306 6.82 -21.79 10.50
C GLU A 306 7.51 -21.71 11.87
N PRO A 307 7.87 -22.85 12.50
CA PRO A 307 7.68 -24.24 12.06
C PRO A 307 6.34 -24.86 12.53
N LYS A 308 5.48 -24.10 13.24
CA LYS A 308 4.31 -24.64 13.96
C LYS A 308 3.04 -24.79 13.11
N SER A 309 3.05 -24.33 11.86
CA SER A 309 1.88 -24.28 10.96
C SER A 309 0.65 -23.63 11.58
N LYS A 310 0.84 -22.64 12.47
CA LYS A 310 -0.28 -21.90 13.08
C LYS A 310 -0.74 -20.80 12.12
N VAL A 311 -2.05 -20.61 12.02
CA VAL A 311 -2.65 -19.49 11.29
C VAL A 311 -2.40 -18.18 12.04
N CYS A 312 -1.91 -17.20 11.32
CA CYS A 312 -1.77 -15.82 11.75
C CYS A 312 -2.52 -14.92 10.78
N LEU A 313 -3.52 -14.19 11.27
CA LEU A 313 -4.29 -13.23 10.51
C LEU A 313 -3.56 -11.90 10.43
N VAL A 314 -3.62 -11.27 9.26
CA VAL A 314 -3.07 -9.94 8.97
C VAL A 314 -4.11 -9.13 8.21
N ASP A 315 -3.91 -7.81 8.08
CA ASP A 315 -4.81 -6.91 7.33
C ASP A 315 -6.18 -6.67 8.01
N PHE A 316 -6.15 -6.01 9.17
CA PHE A 316 -7.32 -5.71 10.01
C PHE A 316 -8.10 -4.45 9.61
N GLU A 317 -7.94 -3.91 8.39
CA GLU A 317 -8.57 -2.65 8.00
C GLU A 317 -10.10 -2.70 8.00
N TRP A 318 -10.68 -3.90 7.84
CA TRP A 318 -12.13 -4.11 7.81
C TRP A 318 -12.66 -4.75 9.10
N CYS A 319 -11.76 -4.97 10.07
CA CYS A 319 -12.13 -5.52 11.36
C CYS A 319 -12.78 -4.45 12.23
N GLY A 320 -13.86 -4.80 12.90
CA GLY A 320 -14.57 -3.87 13.79
C GLY A 320 -15.88 -4.44 14.34
N PRO A 321 -16.67 -3.61 15.04
CA PRO A 321 -17.89 -4.05 15.70
C PRO A 321 -18.94 -4.58 14.71
N CYS A 322 -19.52 -5.73 15.01
CA CYS A 322 -20.64 -6.29 14.25
C CYS A 322 -22.01 -5.85 14.78
N ILE A 323 -22.02 -5.15 15.93
CA ILE A 323 -23.19 -4.48 16.52
C ILE A 323 -22.87 -3.01 16.81
N ASP A 324 -23.90 -2.18 16.92
CA ASP A 324 -23.71 -0.79 17.32
C ASP A 324 -23.41 -0.77 18.82
N ILE A 325 -22.26 -0.23 19.21
CA ILE A 325 -21.89 -0.01 20.61
C ILE A 325 -22.56 1.28 21.07
N LYS A 326 -23.35 1.19 22.14
CA LYS A 326 -24.14 2.30 22.67
C LYS A 326 -23.71 2.68 24.08
N GLU A 327 -23.76 3.97 24.36
CA GLU A 327 -23.76 4.53 25.72
C GLU A 327 -25.11 5.23 25.94
N GLY A 328 -25.98 4.60 26.74
CA GLY A 328 -27.39 4.97 26.81
C GLY A 328 -28.09 4.81 25.46
N ASP A 329 -28.78 5.86 25.00
CA ASP A 329 -29.47 5.87 23.72
C ASP A 329 -28.55 6.23 22.53
N SER A 330 -27.32 6.68 22.80
CA SER A 330 -26.40 7.16 21.78
C SER A 330 -25.48 6.05 21.27
N VAL A 331 -25.32 5.95 19.95
CA VAL A 331 -24.33 5.06 19.32
C VAL A 331 -22.96 5.73 19.40
N VAL A 332 -22.05 5.18 20.20
CA VAL A 332 -20.67 5.68 20.34
C VAL A 332 -19.72 5.06 19.33
N GLN A 333 -19.99 3.82 18.92
CA GLN A 333 -19.27 3.16 17.84
C GLN A 333 -20.26 2.39 16.96
N PRO A 334 -20.48 2.82 15.71
CA PRO A 334 -21.38 2.10 14.82
C PRO A 334 -20.76 0.78 14.37
N ARG A 335 -21.61 -0.11 13.86
CA ARG A 335 -21.19 -1.28 13.11
C ARG A 335 -20.20 -0.94 11.99
N VAL A 336 -19.17 -1.76 11.85
CA VAL A 336 -18.20 -1.63 10.78
C VAL A 336 -18.85 -1.89 9.42
N ARG A 337 -18.40 -1.16 8.40
CA ARG A 337 -18.92 -1.20 7.03
C ARG A 337 -17.82 -1.44 6.01
N TYR A 338 -18.15 -2.11 4.92
CA TYR A 338 -17.29 -2.13 3.75
C TYR A 338 -17.12 -0.72 3.19
N PRO A 339 -15.95 -0.42 2.61
CA PRO A 339 -15.71 0.90 2.06
C PRO A 339 -16.58 1.14 0.81
N ALA A 340 -16.89 2.39 0.53
CA ALA A 340 -17.73 2.80 -0.61
C ALA A 340 -17.12 2.40 -1.97
N ASP A 341 -15.81 2.23 -2.03
CA ASP A 341 -15.04 1.88 -3.23
C ASP A 341 -14.71 0.38 -3.34
N ILE A 342 -15.32 -0.48 -2.49
CA ILE A 342 -15.09 -1.93 -2.56
C ILE A 342 -15.28 -2.47 -3.99
N SER A 343 -14.31 -3.27 -4.44
CA SER A 343 -14.34 -3.87 -5.77
C SER A 343 -15.38 -4.99 -5.82
N MET A 344 -16.41 -4.80 -6.65
CA MET A 344 -17.51 -5.75 -6.88
C MET A 344 -17.33 -6.52 -8.20
N GLY A 345 -16.09 -6.67 -8.68
CA GLY A 345 -15.79 -7.29 -9.97
C GLY A 345 -16.16 -8.77 -10.05
N HIS A 346 -16.43 -9.25 -11.27
CA HIS A 346 -16.93 -10.61 -11.58
C HIS A 346 -15.99 -11.79 -11.21
N GLY A 347 -14.81 -11.52 -10.63
CA GLY A 347 -13.84 -12.54 -10.21
C GLY A 347 -13.74 -12.74 -8.69
N ILE A 348 -14.49 -11.98 -7.88
CA ILE A 348 -14.39 -12.06 -6.42
C ILE A 348 -15.63 -12.78 -5.87
N ASP A 349 -15.42 -13.96 -5.28
CA ASP A 349 -16.45 -14.76 -4.60
C ASP A 349 -16.79 -14.16 -3.24
N TRP A 350 -17.48 -13.02 -3.27
CA TRP A 350 -17.98 -12.32 -2.08
C TRP A 350 -19.14 -13.08 -1.43
N ALA A 351 -19.22 -13.01 -0.10
CA ALA A 351 -20.36 -13.53 0.63
C ALA A 351 -21.66 -12.79 0.23
N PRO A 352 -22.83 -13.47 0.23
CA PRO A 352 -24.11 -12.80 0.03
C PRO A 352 -24.29 -11.66 1.03
N GLY A 353 -24.64 -10.47 0.54
CA GLY A 353 -24.85 -9.27 1.38
C GLY A 353 -23.67 -8.28 1.40
N VAL A 354 -22.49 -8.68 0.92
CA VAL A 354 -21.34 -7.78 0.72
C VAL A 354 -21.68 -6.72 -0.33
N GLY A 355 -21.30 -5.48 -0.08
CA GLY A 355 -21.48 -4.37 -1.00
C GLY A 355 -20.99 -3.05 -0.43
N ARG A 356 -20.94 -2.03 -1.28
CA ARG A 356 -20.53 -0.66 -0.94
C ARG A 356 -21.33 -0.12 0.24
N ASP A 357 -20.65 0.37 1.27
CA ASP A 357 -21.20 0.90 2.52
C ASP A 357 -22.15 -0.05 3.29
N ARG A 358 -22.17 -1.34 2.93
CA ARG A 358 -22.95 -2.35 3.64
C ARG A 358 -22.23 -2.72 4.93
N VAL A 359 -23.02 -3.03 5.95
CA VAL A 359 -22.49 -3.53 7.23
C VAL A 359 -21.77 -4.85 7.01
N ILE A 360 -20.66 -5.03 7.70
CA ILE A 360 -19.94 -6.30 7.73
C ILE A 360 -20.56 -7.14 8.84
N THR A 361 -20.94 -8.38 8.52
CA THR A 361 -21.64 -9.26 9.46
C THR A 361 -20.84 -10.52 9.74
N ILE A 362 -21.22 -11.23 10.80
CA ILE A 362 -20.65 -12.52 11.20
C ILE A 362 -20.79 -13.55 10.07
N GLU A 363 -21.91 -13.52 9.34
CA GLU A 363 -22.18 -14.42 8.23
C GLU A 363 -21.20 -14.26 7.08
N HIS A 364 -20.66 -13.04 6.86
CA HIS A 364 -19.61 -12.83 5.85
C HIS A 364 -18.32 -13.58 6.21
N ASP A 365 -17.91 -13.52 7.48
CA ASP A 365 -16.74 -14.27 7.96
C ASP A 365 -16.98 -15.78 7.88
N ILE A 366 -18.15 -16.27 8.32
CA ILE A 366 -18.52 -17.69 8.27
C ILE A 366 -18.53 -18.20 6.83
N TYR A 367 -19.11 -17.43 5.90
CA TYR A 367 -19.13 -17.78 4.48
C TYR A 367 -17.72 -17.98 3.94
N ARG A 368 -16.81 -17.03 4.23
CA ARG A 368 -15.41 -17.10 3.79
C ARG A 368 -14.66 -18.24 4.46
N LEU A 369 -14.85 -18.46 5.76
CA LEU A 369 -14.24 -19.57 6.50
C LEU A 369 -14.57 -20.93 5.87
N ASN A 370 -15.82 -21.13 5.44
CA ASN A 370 -16.26 -22.36 4.78
C ASN A 370 -15.66 -22.58 3.38
N LYS A 371 -15.12 -21.52 2.76
CA LYS A 371 -14.51 -21.57 1.41
C LYS A 371 -12.99 -21.81 1.44
N MET A 372 -12.35 -21.62 2.59
CA MET A 372 -10.89 -21.73 2.76
C MET A 372 -10.39 -23.17 2.95
#